data_AF-A0A3B8HEG2-F1
#
_entry.id   AF-A0A3B8HEG2-F1
#
_cell.length_a   1.000
_cell.length_b   1.000
_cell.length_c   1.000
_cell.angle_alpha   90.00
_cell.angle_beta   90.00
_cell.angle_gamma   90.00
#
_symmetry.space_group_name_H-M   'P 1'
#
loop_
_entity.id
_entity.type
_entity.pdbx_description
1 polymer ?
#
loop_
_entity_poly.entity_id
_entity_poly.type
_entity_poly.pdbx_seq_one_letter_code
_entity_poly.pdbx_strand_id
1 'polypeptide(L)'
;MADDLRWLKTHCARMDHGGCALLVGVKDNQILEIKGDPQGYLNRGYTCYKGKVSAERLSHPQRLRHPLKRAGNRGEGKWRRITWEQALDETAKNLLQIKEKYGARAVGFGVGMPKGLEHFVLIRLAN
;
A
#
# COMPACT_ATOMS: atom_id res chain seq x y z
N MET A 1 -11.44 -30.47 -4.41
CA MET A 1 -11.87 -29.06 -4.25
C MET A 1 -10.76 -28.08 -4.65
N ALA A 2 -9.93 -28.39 -5.64
CA ALA A 2 -8.79 -27.56 -6.09
C ALA A 2 -8.87 -27.17 -7.57
N ASP A 3 -9.88 -27.64 -8.30
CA ASP A 3 -9.88 -27.67 -9.77
C ASP A 3 -10.30 -26.35 -10.46
N ASP A 4 -10.46 -25.26 -9.71
CA ASP A 4 -10.94 -23.98 -10.25
C ASP A 4 -10.22 -22.75 -9.66
N LEU A 5 -9.03 -22.95 -9.08
CA LEU A 5 -8.20 -21.82 -8.65
C LEU A 5 -7.43 -21.24 -9.83
N ARG A 6 -7.65 -19.96 -10.11
CA ARG A 6 -6.77 -19.22 -11.04
C ARG A 6 -5.50 -18.82 -10.30
N TRP A 7 -4.38 -19.44 -10.69
CA TRP A 7 -3.06 -19.13 -10.13
C TRP A 7 -2.44 -17.91 -10.81
N LEU A 8 -2.11 -16.89 -10.02
CA LEU A 8 -1.47 -15.66 -10.48
C LEU A 8 -0.10 -15.50 -9.85
N LYS A 9 0.89 -15.10 -10.65
CA LYS A 9 2.23 -14.77 -10.18
C LYS A 9 2.26 -13.36 -9.61
N THR A 10 2.88 -13.20 -8.45
CA THR A 10 3.19 -11.91 -7.85
C THR A 10 4.42 -12.03 -6.95
N HIS A 11 4.74 -11.00 -6.16
CA HIS A 11 5.85 -11.04 -5.23
C HIS A 11 5.41 -10.61 -3.82
N CYS A 12 6.14 -11.09 -2.82
CA CYS A 12 5.91 -10.70 -1.44
C CYS A 12 6.34 -9.25 -1.21
N ALA A 13 5.38 -8.37 -0.95
CA ALA A 13 5.66 -6.97 -0.61
C ALA A 13 6.14 -6.77 0.84
N ARG A 14 6.29 -7.85 1.64
CA ARG A 14 6.88 -7.78 2.98
C ARG A 14 8.39 -7.92 2.86
N MET A 15 9.09 -6.91 3.37
CA MET A 15 10.52 -6.66 3.12
C MET A 15 11.39 -7.34 4.18
N ASP A 16 11.09 -8.60 4.52
CA ASP A 16 12.05 -9.39 5.27
C ASP A 16 13.24 -9.79 4.38
N HIS A 17 13.05 -10.15 3.09
CA HIS A 17 14.17 -10.56 2.21
C HIS A 17 13.99 -10.27 0.69
N GLY A 18 13.42 -9.13 0.27
CA GLY A 18 13.64 -8.63 -1.11
C GLY A 18 12.75 -9.19 -2.24
N GLY A 19 11.51 -9.61 -1.96
CA GLY A 19 10.53 -9.89 -3.00
C GLY A 19 10.42 -11.36 -3.43
N CYS A 20 10.21 -12.27 -2.46
CA CYS A 20 9.93 -13.68 -2.73
C CYS A 20 8.83 -13.82 -3.80
N ALA A 21 9.05 -14.66 -4.81
CA ALA A 21 8.04 -14.91 -5.83
C ALA A 21 6.92 -15.76 -5.24
N LEU A 22 5.67 -15.37 -5.52
CA LEU A 22 4.47 -15.96 -4.97
C LEU A 22 3.54 -16.45 -6.08
N LEU A 23 2.86 -17.56 -5.81
CA LEU A 23 1.70 -18.02 -6.55
C LEU A 23 0.47 -17.81 -5.67
N VAL A 24 -0.49 -17.04 -6.18
CA VAL A 24 -1.72 -16.68 -5.47
C VAL A 24 -2.88 -17.36 -6.17
N GLY A 25 -3.58 -18.24 -5.46
CA GLY A 25 -4.78 -18.92 -5.91
C GLY A 25 -6.00 -18.02 -5.67
N VAL A 26 -6.65 -17.60 -6.76
CA VAL A 26 -7.80 -16.70 -6.73
C VAL A 26 -9.04 -17.40 -7.27
N LYS A 27 -10.17 -17.24 -6.59
CA LYS A 27 -11.49 -17.65 -7.04
C LYS A 27 -12.53 -16.63 -6.57
N ASP A 28 -13.51 -16.31 -7.41
CA ASP A 28 -14.61 -15.38 -7.08
C ASP A 28 -14.12 -14.04 -6.49
N ASN A 29 -13.02 -13.50 -7.06
CA ASN A 29 -12.35 -12.27 -6.61
C ASN A 29 -11.82 -12.31 -5.15
N GLN A 30 -11.59 -13.51 -4.62
CA GLN A 30 -11.00 -13.75 -3.30
C GLN A 30 -9.69 -14.51 -3.42
N ILE A 31 -8.72 -14.15 -2.58
CA ILE A 31 -7.47 -14.88 -2.44
C ILE A 31 -7.71 -16.02 -1.44
N LEU A 32 -7.65 -17.26 -1.92
CA LEU A 32 -7.90 -18.45 -1.09
C LEU A 32 -6.59 -19.10 -0.64
N GLU A 33 -5.53 -18.99 -1.43
CA GLU A 33 -4.26 -19.64 -1.11
C GLU A 33 -3.05 -18.82 -1.60
N ILE A 34 -1.96 -18.83 -0.83
CA ILE A 34 -0.68 -18.22 -1.21
C ILE A 34 0.44 -19.24 -0.99
N LYS A 35 1.20 -19.52 -2.05
CA LYS A 35 2.37 -20.39 -2.07
C LYS A 35 3.60 -19.61 -2.56
N GLY A 36 4.79 -20.10 -2.27
CA GLY A 36 6.00 -19.64 -2.97
C GLY A 36 5.98 -20.19 -4.40
N ASP A 37 6.40 -19.39 -5.37
CA ASP A 37 6.59 -19.85 -6.74
C ASP A 37 7.85 -20.75 -6.81
N PRO A 38 7.74 -22.03 -7.21
CA PRO A 38 8.90 -22.90 -7.40
C PRO A 38 9.91 -22.35 -8.41
N GLN A 39 9.46 -21.54 -9.37
CA GLN A 39 10.30 -20.87 -10.36
C GLN A 39 10.92 -19.57 -9.83
N GLY A 40 10.62 -19.18 -8.58
CA GLY A 40 11.17 -18.00 -7.94
C GLY A 40 12.67 -18.10 -7.74
N TYR A 41 13.43 -17.15 -8.31
CA TYR A 41 14.90 -17.12 -8.19
C TYR A 41 15.38 -17.13 -6.74
N LEU A 42 14.79 -16.27 -5.90
CA LEU A 42 15.22 -16.03 -4.53
C LEU A 42 14.75 -17.12 -3.56
N ASN A 43 13.47 -17.49 -3.64
CA ASN A 43 12.82 -18.34 -2.64
C ASN A 43 12.58 -19.78 -3.09
N ARG A 44 12.69 -20.10 -4.39
CA ARG A 44 12.59 -21.47 -4.96
C ARG A 44 11.41 -22.28 -4.39
N GLY A 45 10.24 -21.66 -4.32
CA GLY A 45 9.01 -22.27 -3.78
C GLY A 45 8.79 -22.11 -2.28
N TYR A 46 9.78 -21.69 -1.50
CA TYR A 46 9.62 -21.41 -0.08
C TYR A 46 8.82 -20.12 0.15
N THR A 47 7.93 -20.13 1.14
CA THR A 47 7.28 -18.91 1.64
C THR A 47 7.06 -19.04 3.14
N CYS A 48 7.46 -18.02 3.89
CA CYS A 48 7.28 -17.97 5.34
C CYS A 48 5.79 -17.78 5.71
N TYR A 49 5.44 -18.07 6.95
CA TYR A 49 4.04 -17.97 7.42
C TYR A 49 3.45 -16.57 7.21
N LYS A 50 4.24 -15.51 7.42
CA LYS A 50 3.84 -14.11 7.20
C LYS A 50 3.40 -13.83 5.75
N GLY A 51 3.97 -14.53 4.78
CA GLY A 51 3.59 -14.43 3.37
C GLY A 51 2.29 -15.19 3.08
N LYS A 52 2.13 -16.39 3.65
CA LYS A 52 0.93 -17.22 3.50
C LYS A 52 -0.35 -16.52 3.98
N VAL A 53 -0.28 -15.84 5.12
CA VAL A 53 -1.43 -15.12 5.71
C VAL A 53 -1.56 -13.68 5.22
N SER A 54 -0.80 -13.27 4.19
CA SER A 54 -0.75 -11.86 3.78
C SER A 54 -2.07 -11.35 3.19
N ALA A 55 -2.93 -12.24 2.67
CA ALA A 55 -4.24 -11.93 2.11
C ALA A 55 -5.19 -11.27 3.12
N GLU A 56 -5.13 -11.65 4.40
CA GLU A 56 -6.01 -11.14 5.47
C GLU A 56 -5.89 -9.62 5.63
N ARG A 57 -4.73 -9.04 5.30
CA ARG A 57 -4.53 -7.58 5.36
C ARG A 57 -5.39 -6.83 4.33
N LEU A 58 -5.69 -7.46 3.19
CA LEU A 58 -6.50 -6.86 2.14
C LEU A 58 -7.99 -6.87 2.51
N SER A 59 -8.45 -7.91 3.20
CA SER A 59 -9.83 -8.08 3.64
C SER A 59 -10.10 -7.57 5.07
N HIS A 60 -9.08 -7.14 5.81
CA HIS A 60 -9.20 -6.72 7.21
C HIS A 60 -10.35 -5.71 7.42
N PRO A 61 -11.23 -5.91 8.43
CA PRO A 61 -12.41 -5.07 8.63
C PRO A 61 -12.08 -3.60 8.92
N GLN A 62 -10.93 -3.34 9.55
CA GLN A 62 -10.47 -1.98 9.86
C GLN A 62 -9.62 -1.33 8.74
N ARG A 63 -9.52 -1.96 7.55
CA ARG A 63 -8.78 -1.37 6.44
C ARG A 63 -9.43 -0.04 6.02
N LEU A 64 -8.63 1.01 5.90
CA LEU A 64 -9.09 2.29 5.36
C LEU A 64 -9.48 2.14 3.89
N ARG A 65 -10.73 2.48 3.57
CA ARG A 65 -11.29 2.42 2.21
C ARG A 65 -11.64 3.79 1.63
N HIS A 66 -11.55 4.83 2.45
CA HIS A 66 -11.90 6.21 2.08
C HIS A 66 -10.91 7.19 2.69
N PRO A 67 -10.66 8.34 2.03
CA PRO A 67 -9.95 9.44 2.62
C PRO A 67 -10.66 9.96 3.88
N LEU A 68 -9.89 10.30 4.90
CA LEU A 68 -10.39 10.82 6.17
C LEU A 68 -9.72 12.16 6.46
N LYS A 69 -10.52 13.12 6.96
CA LYS A 69 -10.05 14.40 7.47
C LYS A 69 -10.26 14.48 8.96
N ARG A 70 -9.29 15.04 9.69
CA ARG A 70 -9.41 15.26 11.13
C ARG A 70 -10.57 16.24 11.41
N ALA A 71 -11.44 15.89 12.34
CA ALA A 71 -12.65 16.65 12.69
C ALA A 71 -12.59 17.30 14.09
N GLY A 72 -11.47 17.17 14.80
CA GLY A 72 -11.25 17.77 16.13
C GLY A 72 -9.79 18.14 16.36
N ASN A 73 -9.41 18.34 17.62
CA ASN A 73 -8.02 18.64 17.95
C ASN A 73 -7.10 17.44 17.68
N ARG A 74 -5.81 17.74 17.54
CA ARG A 74 -4.78 16.70 17.38
C ARG A 74 -4.81 15.77 18.59
N GLY A 75 -4.85 14.47 18.36
CA GLY A 75 -4.87 13.45 19.41
C GLY A 75 -6.26 12.93 19.79
N GLU A 76 -7.36 13.61 19.41
CA GLU A 76 -8.71 13.18 19.80
C GLU A 76 -9.25 11.96 19.02
N GLY A 77 -8.57 11.51 17.97
CA GLY A 77 -9.03 10.38 17.15
C GLY A 77 -10.32 10.64 16.37
N LYS A 78 -10.79 11.90 16.28
CA LYS A 78 -12.01 12.26 15.54
C LYS A 78 -11.72 12.47 14.06
N TRP A 79 -12.35 11.65 13.22
CA TRP A 79 -12.19 11.66 11.77
C TRP A 79 -13.53 11.73 11.07
N ARG A 80 -13.59 12.49 9.98
CA ARG A 80 -14.73 12.53 9.06
C ARG A 80 -14.31 12.01 7.70
N ARG A 81 -15.17 11.23 7.05
CA ARG A 81 -14.97 10.79 5.66
C ARG A 81 -15.08 11.99 4.71
N ILE A 82 -14.21 12.04 3.71
CA ILE A 82 -14.26 13.01 2.62
C ILE A 82 -14.10 12.30 1.26
N THR A 83 -14.37 13.01 0.16
CA THR A 83 -14.15 12.48 -1.19
C THR A 83 -12.66 12.51 -1.56
N TRP A 84 -12.29 11.73 -2.58
CA TRP A 84 -10.93 11.80 -3.13
C TRP A 84 -10.61 13.16 -3.75
N GLU A 85 -11.56 13.76 -4.46
CA GLU A 85 -11.44 15.12 -5.00
C GLU A 85 -11.12 16.13 -3.90
N GLN A 86 -11.94 16.18 -2.84
CA GLN A 86 -11.69 17.07 -1.71
C GLN A 86 -10.33 16.81 -1.04
N ALA A 87 -9.94 15.53 -0.86
CA ALA A 87 -8.69 15.18 -0.22
C ALA A 87 -7.48 15.68 -1.02
N LEU A 88 -7.52 15.51 -2.34
CA LEU A 88 -6.46 15.93 -3.26
C LEU A 88 -6.41 17.46 -3.38
N ASP A 89 -7.55 18.12 -3.54
CA ASP A 89 -7.64 19.57 -3.66
C ASP A 89 -7.14 20.28 -2.40
N GLU A 90 -7.60 19.85 -1.22
CA GLU A 90 -7.15 20.45 0.03
C GLU A 90 -5.65 20.20 0.27
N THR A 91 -5.13 19.03 -0.12
CA THR A 91 -3.69 18.73 -0.01
C THR A 91 -2.89 19.63 -0.94
N ALA A 92 -3.25 19.70 -2.23
CA ALA A 92 -2.57 20.53 -3.22
C ALA A 92 -2.61 22.01 -2.83
N LYS A 93 -3.78 22.52 -2.44
CA LYS A 93 -3.94 23.91 -1.97
C LYS A 93 -3.02 24.23 -0.80
N ASN A 94 -2.97 23.37 0.22
CA ASN A 94 -2.12 23.61 1.39
C ASN A 94 -0.63 23.55 1.04
N LEU A 95 -0.21 22.59 0.20
CA LEU A 95 1.18 22.50 -0.27
C LEU A 95 1.59 23.77 -1.03
N LEU A 96 0.73 24.27 -1.93
CA LEU A 96 0.97 25.51 -2.66
C LEU A 96 1.02 26.73 -1.74
N GLN A 97 0.11 26.85 -0.78
CA GLN A 97 0.11 27.94 0.20
C GLN A 97 1.38 27.96 1.06
N ILE A 98 1.86 26.79 1.50
CA ILE A 98 3.11 26.68 2.26
C ILE A 98 4.29 27.09 1.38
N LYS A 99 4.35 26.59 0.14
CA LYS A 99 5.39 26.95 -0.83
C LYS A 99 5.43 28.45 -1.08
N GLU A 100 4.27 29.10 -1.25
CA GLU A 100 4.19 30.53 -1.52
C GLU A 100 4.61 31.37 -0.31
N LYS A 101 4.20 30.97 0.89
CA LYS A 101 4.49 31.73 2.12
C LYS A 101 5.92 31.54 2.65
N TYR A 102 6.48 30.33 2.52
CA TYR A 102 7.73 29.95 3.19
C TYR A 102 8.78 29.35 2.24
N GLY A 103 8.49 29.27 0.94
CA GLY A 103 9.35 28.66 -0.07
C GLY A 103 9.16 27.14 -0.20
N ALA A 104 9.61 26.59 -1.33
CA ALA A 104 9.45 25.16 -1.65
C ALA A 104 10.09 24.22 -0.60
N ARG A 105 11.20 24.66 0.02
CA ARG A 105 11.93 23.89 1.04
C ARG A 105 11.17 23.76 2.38
N ALA A 106 10.06 24.47 2.56
CA ALA A 106 9.19 24.32 3.72
C ALA A 106 8.24 23.11 3.60
N VAL A 107 8.18 22.45 2.44
CA VAL A 107 7.41 21.22 2.22
C VAL A 107 8.32 20.01 2.38
N GLY A 108 7.92 19.09 3.26
CA GLY A 108 8.61 17.81 3.47
C GLY A 108 7.76 16.64 3.01
N PHE A 109 8.39 15.68 2.34
CA PHE A 109 7.77 14.42 1.95
C PHE A 109 8.40 13.26 2.71
N GLY A 110 7.57 12.41 3.31
CA GLY A 110 8.00 11.22 4.05
C GLY A 110 7.51 9.96 3.35
N VAL A 111 8.41 9.03 3.09
CA VAL A 111 8.06 7.69 2.59
C VAL A 111 8.68 6.65 3.51
N GLY A 112 7.89 5.66 3.87
CA GLY A 112 8.40 4.45 4.52
C GLY A 112 9.14 3.58 3.50
N MET A 113 9.20 2.27 3.75
CA MET A 113 9.79 1.35 2.78
C MET A 113 8.90 1.26 1.52
N PRO A 114 9.36 1.74 0.34
CA PRO A 114 8.58 1.71 -0.89
C PRO A 114 8.29 0.28 -1.33
N LYS A 115 7.19 0.09 -2.06
CA LYS A 115 6.75 -1.24 -2.53
C LYS A 115 6.81 -1.38 -4.06
N GLY A 116 7.24 -0.31 -4.73
CA GLY A 116 7.45 -0.21 -6.16
C GLY A 116 8.02 1.16 -6.51
N LEU A 117 7.38 1.83 -7.47
CA LEU A 117 7.86 3.10 -8.03
C LEU A 117 7.50 4.33 -7.18
N GLU A 118 6.84 4.16 -6.03
CA GLU A 118 6.33 5.28 -5.24
C GLU A 118 7.46 6.20 -4.77
N HIS A 119 8.64 5.64 -4.47
CA HIS A 119 9.81 6.42 -4.10
C HIS A 119 10.26 7.36 -5.23
N PHE A 120 10.32 6.85 -6.47
CA PHE A 120 10.72 7.65 -7.63
C PHE A 120 9.69 8.73 -7.97
N VAL A 121 8.40 8.40 -7.90
CA VAL A 121 7.31 9.37 -8.11
C VAL A 121 7.38 10.48 -7.06
N LEU A 122 7.66 10.13 -5.80
CA LEU A 122 7.78 11.11 -4.73
C LEU A 122 9.00 12.02 -4.88
N ILE A 123 10.15 11.46 -5.28
CA ILE A 123 11.36 12.26 -5.58
C ILE A 123 11.07 13.26 -6.69
N ARG A 124 10.33 12.86 -7.74
CA ARG A 124 9.95 13.76 -8.84
C ARG A 124 8.99 14.85 -8.40
N LEU A 125 8.07 14.56 -7.49
CA LEU A 125 7.16 15.55 -6.93
C LEU A 125 7.87 16.53 -5.97
N ALA A 126 8.90 16.06 -5.28
CA ALA A 126 9.65 16.85 -4.29
C ALA A 126 10.72 17.76 -4.89
N ASN A 127 11.19 17.48 -6.11
CA ASN A 127 12.15 18.29 -6.86
C ASN A 127 11.43 19.30 -7.76
#